data_AF-X1M3Z1-F1
#
_entry.id   AF-X1M3Z1-F1
#
_cell.length_a   1.000
_cell.length_b   1.000
_cell.length_c   1.000
_cell.angle_alpha   90.00
_cell.angle_beta   90.00
_cell.angle_gamma   90.00
#
_symmetry.space_group_name_H-M   'P 1'
#
loop_
_entity.id
_entity.type
_entity.pdbx_description
1 polymer ?
#
loop_
_entity_poly.entity_id
_entity_poly.type
_entity_poly.pdbx_seq_one_letter_code
_entity_poly.pdbx_strand_id
1 'polypeptide(L)'
;ISPAIGGGFGSKAGTTLEGIVIPLAQQANYRPVKLSFSREDVFTNTFIRQGMYAKIKTGVTKNGRIVAEENTFHWDGGAYTEYGVNIARAGGYASTGPYDIPNVKTDSICVYTNHPVGGPYRGFGMSEIHFAIEQNLDIVAHNIGMDPLEFRRKNALKDGGTTVTGQVVENVGFVKCLDKVAKDIEWDKRVKKVSKTKYRGKGIAGMYKAPSMPNNVGSSAIVKINEDGTV
;
A
#
# COMPACT_ATOMS: atom_id res chain seq x y z
N ILE A 1 15.30 -23.17 9.15
CA ILE A 1 16.32 -22.84 8.12
C ILE A 1 15.58 -22.32 6.91
N SER A 2 15.91 -21.12 6.42
CA SER A 2 15.28 -20.53 5.22
C SER A 2 16.37 -20.09 4.25
N PRO A 3 16.74 -20.93 3.26
CA PRO A 3 17.72 -20.55 2.24
C PRO A 3 17.13 -19.51 1.27
N ALA A 4 17.90 -19.12 0.25
CA ALA A 4 17.41 -18.19 -0.78
C ALA A 4 16.05 -18.64 -1.35
N ILE A 5 15.07 -17.73 -1.32
CA ILE A 5 13.71 -17.97 -1.79
C ILE A 5 13.52 -17.33 -3.17
N GLY A 6 12.99 -18.09 -4.12
CA GLY A 6 12.61 -17.60 -5.46
C GLY A 6 11.42 -16.65 -5.45
N GLY A 7 11.58 -15.47 -4.85
CA GLY A 7 10.55 -14.45 -4.69
C GLY A 7 9.56 -14.75 -3.56
N GLY A 8 9.20 -13.71 -2.80
CA GLY A 8 8.18 -13.77 -1.75
C GLY A 8 7.10 -12.71 -1.92
N PHE A 9 7.51 -11.46 -2.12
CA PHE A 9 6.60 -10.31 -2.36
C PHE A 9 5.48 -10.12 -1.32
N GLY A 10 5.57 -10.78 -0.16
CA GLY A 10 4.59 -10.75 0.92
C GLY A 10 3.86 -12.09 1.12
N SER A 11 3.53 -12.82 0.05
CA SER A 11 2.63 -13.99 0.14
C SER A 11 3.25 -15.20 0.85
N LYS A 12 4.54 -15.14 1.17
CA LYS A 12 5.28 -16.14 1.97
C LYS A 12 5.61 -15.68 3.39
N ALA A 13 5.01 -14.59 3.88
CA ALA A 13 5.23 -14.11 5.24
C ALA A 13 4.30 -14.77 6.27
N GLY A 14 3.11 -15.17 5.84
CA GLY A 14 2.14 -15.91 6.64
C GLY A 14 2.36 -17.42 6.60
N THR A 15 1.68 -18.12 7.50
CA THR A 15 1.66 -19.59 7.54
C THR A 15 0.85 -20.12 6.35
N THR A 16 1.46 -20.93 5.50
CA THR A 16 0.79 -21.55 4.35
C THR A 16 0.91 -23.07 4.42
N LEU A 17 1.95 -23.62 3.80
CA LEU A 17 2.23 -25.05 3.72
C LEU A 17 2.51 -25.68 5.09
N GLU A 18 3.06 -24.89 6.03
CA GLU A 18 3.46 -25.33 7.36
C GLU A 18 2.29 -25.97 8.13
N GLY A 19 1.10 -25.38 8.01
CA GLY A 19 -0.13 -25.89 8.64
C GLY A 19 -0.60 -27.24 8.09
N ILE A 20 -0.08 -27.67 6.94
CA ILE A 20 -0.41 -28.94 6.29
C ILE A 20 0.70 -29.98 6.53
N VAL A 21 1.96 -29.60 6.30
CA VAL A 21 3.09 -30.54 6.36
C VAL A 21 3.38 -31.03 7.77
N ILE A 22 3.16 -30.21 8.80
CA ILE A 22 3.42 -30.58 10.20
C ILE A 22 2.46 -31.70 10.66
N PRO A 23 1.12 -31.55 10.54
CA PRO A 23 0.19 -32.64 10.88
C PRO A 23 0.42 -33.91 10.06
N LEU A 24 0.75 -33.78 8.76
CA LEU A 24 1.04 -34.94 7.91
C LEU A 24 2.27 -35.70 8.38
N ALA A 25 3.34 -35.00 8.78
CA ALA A 25 4.52 -35.64 9.34
C ALA A 25 4.19 -36.39 10.64
N GLN A 26 3.36 -35.81 11.53
CA GLN A 26 2.91 -36.48 12.76
C GLN A 26 2.14 -37.77 12.46
N GLN A 27 1.19 -37.73 11.52
CA GLN A 27 0.42 -38.91 11.09
C GLN A 27 1.29 -39.96 10.39
N ALA A 28 2.37 -39.54 9.72
CA ALA A 28 3.33 -40.42 9.07
C ALA A 28 4.40 -40.97 10.04
N ASN A 29 4.13 -41.02 11.35
CA ASN A 29 5.08 -41.45 12.38
C ASN A 29 6.40 -40.66 12.33
N TYR A 30 6.29 -39.34 12.20
CA TYR A 30 7.39 -38.37 12.16
C TYR A 30 8.38 -38.57 11.00
N ARG A 31 7.94 -39.23 9.92
CA ARG A 31 8.73 -39.34 8.69
C ARG A 31 8.79 -37.99 7.95
N PRO A 32 9.89 -37.66 7.25
CA PRO A 32 9.98 -36.43 6.47
C PRO A 32 8.90 -36.32 5.40
N VAL A 33 8.20 -35.19 5.37
CA VAL A 33 7.18 -34.85 4.37
C VAL A 33 7.63 -33.63 3.58
N LYS A 34 7.48 -33.67 2.25
CA LYS A 34 7.72 -32.53 1.34
C LYS A 34 6.44 -32.22 0.59
N LEU A 35 6.01 -30.96 0.63
CA LEU A 35 4.88 -30.45 -0.15
C LEU A 35 5.36 -29.29 -1.03
N SER A 36 4.92 -29.28 -2.28
CA SER A 36 5.16 -28.19 -3.23
C SER A 36 3.88 -27.96 -4.00
N PHE A 37 3.42 -26.72 -4.03
CA PHE A 37 2.29 -26.33 -4.86
C PHE A 37 2.68 -26.27 -6.34
N SER A 38 1.74 -26.67 -7.20
CA SER A 38 1.76 -26.28 -8.61
C SER A 38 1.55 -24.77 -8.76
N ARG A 39 1.69 -24.22 -9.97
CA ARG A 39 1.44 -22.80 -10.19
C ARG A 39 -0.03 -22.46 -9.95
N GLU A 40 -0.91 -23.35 -10.36
CA GLU A 40 -2.36 -23.27 -10.24
C GLU A 40 -2.76 -23.27 -8.76
N ASP A 41 -2.19 -24.19 -7.98
CA ASP A 41 -2.45 -24.27 -6.53
C ASP A 41 -2.06 -22.99 -5.80
N VAL A 42 -1.00 -22.29 -6.24
CA VAL A 42 -0.58 -21.02 -5.63
C VAL A 42 -1.69 -19.96 -5.71
N PHE A 43 -2.47 -19.91 -6.78
CA PHE A 43 -3.50 -18.88 -6.93
C PHE A 43 -4.72 -19.06 -6.01
N THR A 44 -4.96 -20.27 -5.52
CA THR A 44 -6.14 -20.62 -4.72
C THR A 44 -5.80 -20.98 -3.28
N ASN A 45 -4.60 -21.50 -3.03
CA ASN A 45 -4.16 -22.02 -1.72
C ASN A 45 -3.09 -21.14 -1.04
N THR A 46 -2.75 -19.98 -1.61
CA THR A 46 -1.85 -19.01 -0.96
C THR A 46 -2.48 -17.62 -0.90
N PHE A 47 -1.82 -16.71 -0.21
CA PHE A 47 -2.32 -15.35 -0.04
C PHE A 47 -2.22 -14.52 -1.32
N ILE A 48 -3.31 -13.84 -1.64
CA ILE A 48 -3.39 -12.91 -2.76
C ILE A 48 -3.47 -11.46 -2.26
N ARG A 49 -3.28 -10.51 -3.19
CA ARG A 49 -3.53 -9.09 -2.89
C ARG A 49 -5.01 -8.89 -2.58
N GLN A 50 -5.32 -8.18 -1.51
CA GLN A 50 -6.71 -7.85 -1.16
C GLN A 50 -7.36 -6.91 -2.17
N GLY A 51 -8.56 -7.25 -2.58
CA GLY A 51 -9.43 -6.31 -3.28
C GLY A 51 -9.89 -5.21 -2.35
N MET A 52 -10.16 -4.03 -2.89
CA MET A 52 -10.68 -2.90 -2.12
C MET A 52 -11.77 -2.17 -2.89
N TYR A 53 -12.88 -1.91 -2.22
CA TYR A 53 -13.87 -0.92 -2.64
C TYR A 53 -13.65 0.37 -1.85
N ALA A 54 -13.53 1.48 -2.56
CA ALA A 54 -13.28 2.79 -1.96
C ALA A 54 -14.45 3.74 -2.24
N LYS A 55 -14.91 4.43 -1.21
CA LYS A 55 -15.77 5.61 -1.33
C LYS A 55 -15.05 6.77 -0.66
N ILE A 56 -14.79 7.82 -1.43
CA ILE A 56 -14.06 9.01 -0.97
C ILE A 56 -14.92 10.24 -1.24
N LYS A 57 -15.04 11.11 -0.25
CA LYS A 57 -15.71 12.40 -0.36
C LYS A 57 -14.80 13.49 0.18
N THR A 58 -14.35 14.39 -0.68
CA THR A 58 -13.43 15.48 -0.31
C THR A 58 -14.15 16.83 -0.34
N GLY A 59 -14.10 17.55 0.77
CA GLY A 59 -14.57 18.93 0.89
C GLY A 59 -13.45 19.92 0.58
N VAL A 60 -13.68 20.80 -0.37
CA VAL A 60 -12.66 21.75 -0.86
C VAL A 60 -13.24 23.16 -0.97
N THR A 61 -12.42 24.13 -0.63
CA THR A 61 -12.73 25.56 -0.79
C THR A 61 -12.54 26.03 -2.25
N LYS A 62 -13.10 27.19 -2.60
CA LYS A 62 -12.94 27.77 -3.95
C LYS A 62 -11.47 27.99 -4.35
N ASN A 63 -10.58 28.18 -3.38
CA ASN A 63 -9.15 28.40 -3.64
C ASN A 63 -8.33 27.09 -3.68
N GLY A 64 -8.98 25.91 -3.63
CA GLY A 64 -8.33 24.61 -3.74
C GLY A 64 -7.74 24.05 -2.45
N ARG A 65 -7.99 24.65 -1.27
CA ARG A 65 -7.63 24.03 0.02
C ARG A 65 -8.67 22.95 0.38
N ILE A 66 -8.19 21.73 0.62
CA ILE A 66 -8.98 20.63 1.20
C ILE A 66 -9.24 20.97 2.68
N VAL A 67 -10.49 20.91 3.09
CA VAL A 67 -10.91 21.21 4.47
C VAL A 67 -11.48 20.00 5.19
N ALA A 68 -11.97 19.01 4.45
CA ALA A 68 -12.49 17.77 5.04
C ALA A 68 -12.36 16.59 4.08
N GLU A 69 -12.27 15.39 4.63
CA GLU A 69 -12.36 14.15 3.87
C GLU A 69 -13.11 13.06 4.66
N GLU A 70 -14.04 12.38 3.98
CA GLU A 70 -14.73 11.20 4.50
C GLU A 70 -14.45 10.00 3.59
N ASN A 71 -13.83 8.98 4.17
CA ASN A 71 -13.38 7.78 3.47
C ASN A 71 -14.08 6.53 4.02
N THR A 72 -14.47 5.63 3.13
CA THR A 72 -14.89 4.27 3.47
C THR A 72 -14.14 3.29 2.58
N PHE A 73 -13.34 2.41 3.19
CA PHE A 73 -12.60 1.35 2.52
C PHE A 73 -13.12 -0.01 2.97
N HIS A 74 -13.70 -0.78 2.05
CA HIS A 74 -14.05 -2.17 2.29
C HIS A 74 -13.00 -3.06 1.63
N TRP A 75 -12.29 -3.82 2.45
CA TRP A 75 -11.25 -4.74 2.03
C TRP A 75 -11.80 -6.15 1.97
N ASP A 76 -11.57 -6.81 0.84
CA ASP A 76 -11.90 -8.21 0.67
C ASP A 76 -10.87 -9.07 1.43
N GLY A 77 -11.26 -9.58 2.59
CA GLY A 77 -10.43 -10.44 3.43
C GLY A 77 -10.32 -11.87 2.91
N GLY A 78 -11.29 -12.32 2.11
CA GLY A 78 -11.46 -13.74 1.80
C GLY A 78 -12.05 -14.55 2.97
N ALA A 79 -11.91 -15.87 2.88
CA ALA A 79 -12.54 -16.83 3.80
C ALA A 79 -12.12 -16.70 5.27
N TYR A 80 -10.90 -16.23 5.53
CA TYR A 80 -10.37 -15.88 6.84
C TYR A 80 -9.37 -14.75 6.70
N THR A 81 -8.97 -14.10 7.80
CA THR A 81 -8.35 -12.77 7.70
C THR A 81 -6.84 -12.71 7.73
N GLU A 82 -6.12 -13.72 8.23
CA GLU A 82 -4.64 -13.76 8.28
C GLU A 82 -4.00 -12.36 8.52
N TYR A 83 -3.16 -11.82 7.62
CA TYR A 83 -2.63 -10.44 7.67
C TYR A 83 -3.59 -9.38 7.10
N GLY A 84 -4.71 -9.76 6.48
CA GLY A 84 -5.67 -8.86 5.86
C GLY A 84 -6.22 -7.78 6.80
N VAL A 85 -6.39 -8.09 8.10
CA VAL A 85 -6.75 -7.07 9.10
C VAL A 85 -5.67 -6.01 9.27
N ASN A 86 -4.39 -6.38 9.13
CA ASN A 86 -3.28 -5.45 9.25
C ASN A 86 -3.21 -4.51 8.03
N ILE A 87 -3.60 -5.00 6.85
CA ILE A 87 -3.69 -4.22 5.62
C ILE A 87 -4.85 -3.23 5.71
N ALA A 88 -6.03 -3.67 6.15
CA ALA A 88 -7.17 -2.77 6.38
C ALA A 88 -6.82 -1.66 7.38
N ARG A 89 -6.14 -2.01 8.48
CA ARG A 89 -5.63 -1.03 9.46
C ARG A 89 -4.62 -0.06 8.83
N ALA A 90 -3.67 -0.57 8.03
CA ALA A 90 -2.69 0.27 7.34
C ALA A 90 -3.37 1.25 6.36
N GLY A 91 -4.43 0.80 5.66
CA GLY A 91 -5.26 1.64 4.81
C GLY A 91 -5.93 2.78 5.57
N GLY A 92 -6.40 2.52 6.80
CA GLY A 92 -6.95 3.54 7.69
C GLY A 92 -5.91 4.57 8.16
N TYR A 93 -4.71 4.12 8.53
CA TYR A 93 -3.61 5.00 8.97
C TYR A 93 -3.09 5.92 7.86
N ALA A 94 -3.24 5.49 6.61
CA ALA A 94 -2.73 6.17 5.44
C ALA A 94 -3.84 6.79 4.58
N SER A 95 -5.05 6.95 5.13
CA SER A 95 -6.27 7.20 4.36
C SER A 95 -6.34 8.56 3.68
N THR A 96 -5.58 9.54 4.17
CA THR A 96 -5.47 10.85 3.54
C THR A 96 -4.34 10.92 2.52
N GLY A 97 -3.53 9.86 2.37
CA GLY A 97 -2.29 9.94 1.60
C GLY A 97 -1.33 11.01 2.15
N PRO A 98 -0.42 11.52 1.31
CA PRO A 98 0.57 12.51 1.73
C PRO A 98 0.01 13.95 1.81
N TYR A 99 -1.26 14.11 2.20
CA TYR A 99 -1.96 15.40 2.22
C TYR A 99 -2.34 15.83 3.64
N ASP A 100 -2.19 17.12 3.91
CA ASP A 100 -2.56 17.76 5.17
C ASP A 100 -4.05 18.12 5.15
N ILE A 101 -4.89 17.37 5.89
CA ILE A 101 -6.34 17.54 5.88
C ILE A 101 -6.84 17.69 7.33
N PRO A 102 -7.44 18.83 7.72
CA PRO A 102 -7.71 19.13 9.12
C PRO A 102 -8.91 18.36 9.71
N ASN A 103 -9.86 17.91 8.88
CA ASN A 103 -11.05 17.20 9.34
C ASN A 103 -11.20 15.89 8.57
N VAL A 104 -10.99 14.75 9.23
CA VAL A 104 -11.01 13.45 8.57
C VAL A 104 -11.88 12.48 9.32
N LYS A 105 -12.71 11.76 8.59
CA LYS A 105 -13.39 10.55 9.06
C LYS A 105 -13.03 9.41 8.12
N THR A 106 -12.55 8.29 8.65
CA THR A 106 -12.21 7.11 7.84
C THR A 106 -12.70 5.85 8.51
N ASP A 107 -13.50 5.09 7.79
CA ASP A 107 -13.85 3.71 8.12
C ASP A 107 -13.07 2.77 7.20
N SER A 108 -12.19 1.92 7.76
CA SER A 108 -11.44 0.91 7.00
C SER A 108 -11.76 -0.48 7.55
N ILE A 109 -12.51 -1.25 6.76
CA ILE A 109 -13.24 -2.43 7.22
C ILE A 109 -12.73 -3.66 6.45
N CYS A 110 -12.23 -4.65 7.16
CA CYS A 110 -11.87 -5.95 6.58
C CYS A 110 -13.10 -6.88 6.59
N VAL A 111 -13.56 -7.31 5.42
CA VAL A 111 -14.80 -8.07 5.24
C VAL A 111 -14.46 -9.53 4.95
N TYR A 112 -15.10 -10.46 5.65
CA TYR A 112 -15.04 -11.88 5.31
C TYR A 112 -15.89 -12.16 4.08
N THR A 113 -15.34 -12.90 3.13
CA THR A 113 -16.01 -13.29 1.88
C THR A 113 -15.72 -14.76 1.56
N ASN A 114 -16.30 -15.29 0.47
CA ASN A 114 -15.98 -16.64 -0.02
C ASN A 114 -14.89 -16.64 -1.10
N HIS A 115 -14.10 -15.57 -1.21
CA HIS A 115 -12.97 -15.49 -2.13
C HIS A 115 -11.68 -16.08 -1.52
N PRO A 116 -10.63 -16.33 -2.34
CA PRO A 116 -9.31 -16.68 -1.83
C PRO A 116 -8.81 -15.65 -0.81
N VAL A 117 -8.03 -16.11 0.14
CA VAL A 117 -7.63 -15.30 1.30
C VAL A 117 -6.67 -14.20 0.89
N GLY A 118 -7.04 -12.98 1.24
CA GLY A 118 -6.21 -11.82 1.06
C GLY A 118 -5.15 -11.70 2.15
N GLY A 119 -3.91 -11.43 1.77
CA GLY A 119 -2.80 -11.32 2.71
C GLY A 119 -1.69 -10.40 2.21
N PRO A 120 -0.46 -10.53 2.75
CA PRO A 120 0.60 -9.58 2.48
C PRO A 120 0.97 -9.62 1.01
N TYR A 121 0.89 -8.47 0.36
CA TYR A 121 1.47 -8.25 -0.96
C TYR A 121 2.22 -6.92 -0.94
N ARG A 122 3.33 -6.82 -1.69
CA ARG A 122 4.15 -5.60 -1.79
C ARG A 122 3.27 -4.36 -2.03
N GLY A 123 3.41 -3.40 -1.12
CA GLY A 123 2.56 -2.23 -0.99
C GLY A 123 1.79 -2.26 0.33
N PHE A 124 1.21 -3.41 0.69
CA PHE A 124 0.49 -3.66 1.93
C PHE A 124 -0.71 -2.69 2.11
N GLY A 125 -1.57 -2.63 1.09
CA GLY A 125 -2.75 -1.73 1.03
C GLY A 125 -2.46 -0.35 0.45
N MET A 126 -1.19 0.06 0.39
CA MET A 126 -0.84 1.41 -0.06
C MET A 126 -1.15 1.64 -1.54
N SER A 127 -1.03 0.62 -2.39
CA SER A 127 -1.31 0.77 -3.82
C SER A 127 -2.80 1.01 -4.06
N GLU A 128 -3.64 0.31 -3.30
CA GLU A 128 -5.09 0.33 -3.40
C GLU A 128 -5.64 1.68 -2.94
N ILE A 129 -5.26 2.15 -1.75
CA ILE A 129 -5.74 3.44 -1.22
C ILE A 129 -5.26 4.62 -2.07
N HIS A 130 -3.97 4.65 -2.45
CA HIS A 130 -3.44 5.79 -3.21
C HIS A 130 -4.00 5.81 -4.63
N PHE A 131 -4.31 4.66 -5.22
CA PHE A 131 -5.04 4.64 -6.49
C PHE A 131 -6.37 5.39 -6.36
N ALA A 132 -7.18 5.07 -5.34
CA ALA A 132 -8.47 5.72 -5.13
C ALA A 132 -8.34 7.21 -4.75
N ILE A 133 -7.44 7.55 -3.82
CA ILE A 133 -7.20 8.93 -3.35
C ILE A 133 -6.78 9.80 -4.53
N GLU A 134 -5.78 9.38 -5.30
CA GLU A 134 -5.20 10.20 -6.37
C GLU A 134 -6.18 10.42 -7.53
N GLN A 135 -7.00 9.42 -7.86
CA GLN A 135 -8.07 9.62 -8.84
C GLN A 135 -9.12 10.62 -8.34
N ASN A 136 -9.50 10.55 -7.08
CA ASN A 136 -10.42 11.51 -6.48
C ASN A 136 -9.83 12.93 -6.49
N LEU A 137 -8.55 13.12 -6.16
CA LEU A 137 -7.92 14.44 -6.20
C LEU A 137 -7.83 15.02 -7.62
N ASP A 138 -7.58 14.20 -8.64
CA ASP A 138 -7.65 14.64 -10.04
C ASP A 138 -9.05 15.13 -10.42
N ILE A 139 -10.10 14.36 -10.06
CA ILE A 139 -11.49 14.73 -10.31
C ILE A 139 -11.84 16.07 -9.63
N VAL A 140 -11.45 16.21 -8.36
CA VAL A 140 -11.69 17.43 -7.57
C VAL A 140 -10.96 18.64 -8.17
N ALA A 141 -9.68 18.50 -8.51
CA ALA A 141 -8.88 19.56 -9.11
C ALA A 141 -9.51 20.05 -10.42
N HIS A 142 -9.90 19.12 -11.31
CA HIS A 142 -10.56 19.46 -12.57
C HIS A 142 -11.91 20.16 -12.36
N ASN A 143 -12.72 19.71 -11.39
CA ASN A 143 -14.03 20.30 -11.10
C ASN A 143 -13.95 21.77 -10.64
N ILE A 144 -12.85 22.16 -9.98
CA ILE A 144 -12.61 23.56 -9.58
C ILE A 144 -11.74 24.34 -10.59
N GLY A 145 -11.36 23.71 -11.71
CA GLY A 145 -10.50 24.32 -12.74
C GLY A 145 -9.06 24.56 -12.30
N MET A 146 -8.54 23.78 -11.35
CA MET A 146 -7.16 23.84 -10.87
C MET A 146 -6.30 22.78 -11.55
N ASP A 147 -5.04 23.12 -11.83
CA ASP A 147 -4.06 22.15 -12.28
C ASP A 147 -3.86 21.05 -11.21
N PRO A 148 -3.91 19.75 -11.56
CA PRO A 148 -3.81 18.68 -10.57
C PRO A 148 -2.49 18.62 -9.81
N LEU A 149 -1.36 19.06 -10.39
CA LEU A 149 -0.09 19.13 -9.69
C LEU A 149 -0.09 20.28 -8.68
N GLU A 150 -0.61 21.45 -9.06
CA GLU A 150 -0.78 22.60 -8.14
C GLU A 150 -1.72 22.27 -6.98
N PHE A 151 -2.80 21.54 -7.25
CA PHE A 151 -3.74 21.09 -6.23
C PHE A 151 -3.05 20.19 -5.19
N ARG A 152 -2.18 19.27 -5.64
CA ARG A 152 -1.38 18.42 -4.74
C ARG A 152 -0.35 19.22 -3.95
N ARG A 153 0.41 20.12 -4.60
CA ARG A 153 1.38 21.00 -3.93
C ARG A 153 0.73 21.84 -2.83
N LYS A 154 -0.46 22.37 -3.10
CA LYS A 154 -1.23 23.19 -2.16
C LYS A 154 -1.64 22.42 -0.91
N ASN A 155 -2.02 21.16 -1.06
CA ASN A 155 -2.53 20.32 0.03
C ASN A 155 -1.50 19.33 0.59
N ALA A 156 -0.26 19.36 0.10
CA ALA A 156 0.80 18.47 0.52
C ALA A 156 1.10 18.62 2.02
N LEU A 157 1.32 17.48 2.68
CA LEU A 157 1.89 17.41 4.01
C LEU A 157 3.28 18.07 3.99
N LYS A 158 3.60 18.82 5.04
CA LYS A 158 4.86 19.57 5.23
C LYS A 158 5.36 19.36 6.66
N ASP A 159 6.60 19.76 6.92
CA ASP A 159 7.17 19.75 8.27
C ASP A 159 6.26 20.51 9.25
N GLY A 160 5.99 19.89 10.41
CA GLY A 160 5.06 20.41 11.41
C GLY A 160 3.57 20.13 11.12
N GLY A 161 3.25 19.58 9.94
CA GLY A 161 1.90 19.07 9.64
C GLY A 161 1.61 17.75 10.33
N THR A 162 0.36 17.32 10.29
CA THR A 162 -0.13 16.16 11.05
C THR A 162 -0.82 15.16 10.15
N THR A 163 -0.48 13.87 10.31
CA THR A 163 -1.20 12.77 9.63
C THR A 163 -2.59 12.54 10.23
N VAL A 164 -3.43 11.74 9.57
CA VAL A 164 -4.77 11.36 10.08
C VAL A 164 -4.76 10.74 11.48
N THR A 165 -3.64 10.11 11.89
CA THR A 165 -3.49 9.49 13.21
C THR A 165 -2.99 10.47 14.28
N GLY A 166 -2.78 11.74 13.95
CA GLY A 166 -2.27 12.74 14.89
C GLY A 166 -0.74 12.81 14.97
N GLN A 167 -0.01 12.02 14.18
CA GLN A 167 1.46 12.09 14.15
C GLN A 167 1.92 13.37 13.45
N VAL A 168 2.68 14.20 14.16
CA VAL A 168 3.43 15.33 13.59
C VAL A 168 4.59 14.79 12.76
N VAL A 169 4.74 15.29 11.54
CA VAL A 169 5.79 14.84 10.62
C VAL A 169 6.92 15.85 10.48
N GLU A 170 8.11 15.31 10.24
CA GLU A 170 9.34 16.07 10.03
C GLU A 170 10.10 15.49 8.84
N ASN A 171 10.98 16.28 8.24
CA ASN A 171 11.79 15.89 7.07
C ASN A 171 10.95 15.45 5.86
N VAL A 172 9.83 16.12 5.61
CA VAL A 172 8.88 15.76 4.55
C VAL A 172 9.42 16.19 3.18
N GLY A 173 9.86 15.20 2.39
CA GLY A 173 10.37 15.39 1.04
C GLY A 173 9.30 15.45 -0.06
N PHE A 174 8.01 15.38 0.27
CA PHE A 174 6.95 15.11 -0.72
C PHE A 174 6.86 16.16 -1.84
N VAL A 175 6.84 17.45 -1.49
CA VAL A 175 6.81 18.53 -2.49
C VAL A 175 8.06 18.51 -3.38
N LYS A 176 9.24 18.25 -2.81
CA LYS A 176 10.49 18.13 -3.59
C LYS A 176 10.41 16.99 -4.61
N CYS A 177 9.79 15.87 -4.23
CA CYS A 177 9.55 14.75 -5.14
C CYS A 177 8.59 15.14 -6.28
N LEU A 178 7.47 15.79 -5.95
CA LEU A 178 6.52 16.28 -6.96
C LEU A 178 7.21 17.23 -7.95
N ASP A 179 7.99 18.19 -7.45
CA ASP A 179 8.69 19.17 -8.27
C ASP A 179 9.72 18.52 -9.19
N LYS A 180 10.48 17.55 -8.67
CA LYS A 180 11.46 16.82 -9.47
C LYS A 180 10.79 16.04 -10.59
N VAL A 181 9.73 15.30 -10.28
CA VAL A 181 8.97 14.51 -11.28
C VAL A 181 8.35 15.44 -12.32
N ALA A 182 7.70 16.53 -11.89
CA ALA A 182 7.08 17.49 -12.79
C ALA A 182 8.09 18.10 -13.77
N LYS A 183 9.30 18.42 -13.29
CA LYS A 183 10.39 18.89 -14.14
C LYS A 183 10.82 17.82 -15.15
N ASP A 184 11.06 16.60 -14.69
CA ASP A 184 11.59 15.51 -15.53
C ASP A 184 10.61 15.09 -16.63
N ILE A 185 9.30 15.12 -16.34
CA ILE A 185 8.26 14.82 -17.33
C ILE A 185 7.79 16.05 -18.10
N GLU A 186 8.41 17.22 -17.86
CA GLU A 186 8.07 18.50 -18.45
C GLU A 186 6.57 18.82 -18.33
N TRP A 187 6.03 18.80 -17.11
CA TRP A 187 4.59 18.92 -16.83
C TRP A 187 3.92 20.08 -17.57
N ASP A 188 4.55 21.26 -17.53
CA ASP A 188 4.02 22.49 -18.14
C ASP A 188 3.91 22.42 -19.68
N LYS A 189 4.62 21.48 -20.32
CA LYS A 189 4.54 21.28 -21.76
C LYS A 189 3.32 20.45 -22.11
N ARG A 190 2.38 21.09 -22.81
CA ARG A 190 1.19 20.45 -23.39
C ARG A 190 1.56 19.21 -24.20
N VAL A 191 0.85 18.13 -23.92
CA VAL A 191 1.01 16.89 -24.68
C VAL A 191 0.35 17.03 -26.04
N LYS A 192 1.13 16.89 -27.12
CA LYS A 192 0.60 16.92 -28.48
C LYS A 192 -0.11 15.60 -28.80
N LYS A 193 -1.22 15.69 -29.53
CA LYS A 193 -1.91 14.53 -30.10
C LYS A 193 -0.92 13.80 -31.02
N VAL A 194 -0.88 12.46 -30.94
CA VAL A 194 0.06 11.66 -31.73
C VAL A 194 -0.48 11.44 -33.14
N SER A 195 -1.78 11.13 -33.26
CA SER A 195 -2.48 11.00 -34.55
C SER A 195 -3.98 11.22 -34.34
N LYS A 196 -4.82 11.16 -35.38
CA LYS A 196 -6.29 11.29 -35.23
C LYS A 196 -6.90 10.30 -34.22
N THR A 197 -6.33 9.10 -34.10
CA THR A 197 -6.81 8.00 -33.25
C THR A 197 -5.94 7.73 -32.02
N LYS A 198 -4.75 8.35 -31.91
CA LYS A 198 -3.80 8.10 -30.83
C LYS A 198 -3.58 9.36 -29.97
N TYR A 199 -3.93 9.23 -28.70
CA TYR A 199 -3.72 10.25 -27.67
C TYR A 199 -2.50 9.92 -26.81
N ARG A 200 -2.00 10.94 -26.11
CA ARG A 200 -0.95 10.79 -25.10
C ARG A 200 -1.34 11.66 -23.91
N GLY A 201 -1.16 11.13 -22.70
CA GLY A 201 -1.37 11.85 -21.44
C GLY A 201 -0.10 11.87 -20.61
N LYS A 202 -0.05 12.79 -19.64
CA LYS A 202 0.90 12.79 -18.52
C LYS A 202 0.06 12.73 -17.25
N GLY A 203 0.54 12.01 -16.24
CA GLY A 203 -0.09 11.92 -14.94
C GLY A 203 0.97 11.94 -13.85
N ILE A 204 0.63 12.52 -12.71
CA ILE A 204 1.45 12.51 -11.49
C ILE A 204 0.53 12.04 -10.38
N ALA A 205 1.05 11.14 -9.55
CA ALA A 205 0.38 10.66 -8.36
C ALA A 205 1.30 10.82 -7.14
N GLY A 206 0.72 11.24 -6.01
CA GLY A 206 1.39 11.27 -4.73
C GLY A 206 1.20 9.97 -3.96
N MET A 207 2.25 9.53 -3.27
CA MET A 207 2.11 8.45 -2.29
C MET A 207 3.07 8.64 -1.13
N TYR A 208 2.62 8.25 0.06
CA TYR A 208 3.49 7.91 1.16
C TYR A 208 3.24 6.46 1.59
N LYS A 209 4.06 5.98 2.52
CA LYS A 209 3.83 4.67 3.13
C LYS A 209 3.99 4.83 4.63
N ALA A 210 2.91 4.62 5.35
CA ALA A 210 2.96 4.52 6.80
C ALA A 210 3.85 3.34 7.23
N PRO A 211 4.59 3.43 8.35
CA PRO A 211 5.32 2.30 8.89
C PRO A 211 4.34 1.19 9.33
N SER A 212 4.17 0.16 8.51
CA SER A 212 3.34 -1.01 8.83
C SER A 212 4.11 -2.06 9.64
N MET A 213 4.96 -1.63 10.57
CA MET A 213 5.77 -2.53 11.40
C MET A 213 5.10 -2.73 12.76
N PRO A 214 5.20 -3.93 13.37
CA PRO A 214 4.84 -4.12 14.77
C PRO A 214 5.63 -3.19 15.71
N ASN A 215 5.08 -2.92 16.88
CA ASN A 215 5.84 -2.24 17.94
C ASN A 215 6.99 -3.13 18.41
N ASN A 216 8.13 -2.54 18.77
CA ASN A 216 9.29 -3.23 19.34
C ASN A 216 9.88 -4.32 18.43
N VAL A 217 9.97 -4.07 17.12
CA VAL A 217 10.65 -4.98 16.19
C VAL A 217 12.13 -5.15 16.56
N GLY A 218 12.53 -6.38 16.85
CA GLY A 218 13.92 -6.76 17.10
C GLY A 218 14.59 -7.32 15.85
N SER A 219 15.91 -7.17 15.74
CA SER A 219 16.75 -7.84 14.75
C SER A 219 18.01 -8.35 15.43
N SER A 220 18.49 -9.52 15.03
CA SER A 220 19.69 -10.14 15.59
C SER A 220 20.53 -10.80 14.49
N ALA A 221 21.82 -10.93 14.75
CA ALA A 221 22.77 -11.64 13.89
C ALA A 221 23.72 -12.45 14.77
N ILE A 222 24.17 -13.59 14.26
CA ILE A 222 25.23 -14.41 14.87
C ILE A 222 26.41 -14.39 13.91
N VAL A 223 27.57 -13.98 14.41
CA VAL A 223 28.84 -13.96 13.67
C VAL A 223 29.80 -14.92 14.38
N LYS A 224 30.33 -15.89 13.64
CA LYS A 224 31.31 -16.84 14.15
C LYS A 224 32.64 -16.58 13.46
N ILE A 225 33.73 -16.48 14.22
CA ILE A 225 35.08 -16.41 13.69
C ILE A 225 35.73 -17.77 13.93
N ASN A 226 36.20 -18.41 12.87
CA ASN A 226 36.89 -19.70 12.94
C ASN A 226 38.37 -19.49 13.34
N GLU A 227 39.04 -20.57 13.78
CA GLU A 227 40.45 -20.51 14.20
C GLU A 227 41.40 -20.11 13.06
N ASP A 228 41.01 -20.33 11.80
CA ASP A 228 41.75 -19.91 10.61
C ASP A 228 41.51 -18.43 10.21
N GLY A 229 40.73 -17.71 11.01
CA GLY A 229 40.39 -16.30 10.79
C GLY A 229 39.24 -16.05 9.82
N THR A 230 38.57 -17.09 9.29
CA THR A 230 37.38 -16.94 8.44
C THR A 230 36.12 -16.61 9.26
N VAL A 231 35.14 -15.95 8.63
CA VAL A 231 33.83 -15.55 9.22
C VAL A 231 32.69 -16.23 8.49
#